data_AF-A0A958QCR5-F1
#
_entry.id   AF-A0A958QCR5-F1
#
_cell.length_a   1.000
_cell.length_b   1.000
_cell.length_c   1.000
_cell.angle_alpha   90.00
_cell.angle_beta   90.00
_cell.angle_gamma   90.00
#
_symmetry.space_group_name_H-M   'P 1'
#
loop_
_entity.id
_entity.type
_entity.pdbx_description
1 polymer ?
#
loop_
_entity_poly.entity_id
_entity_poly.type
_entity_poly.pdbx_seq_one_letter_code
_entity_poly.pdbx_strand_id
1 'polypeptide(L)'
;GKAAGLMVTEIRRQFREIPGLLEGKAGVKPEVAKCVEISTVAALAEMKLPGIIAVAAPVLVGFIFGPEALGGMLLGATLVGVVLALFMANAGGAWDNAKKYIEQNLIEGESKGSDAHKAAVVGDTVGDPFKDTSGPALNILIKLMSIVALLIAPLL
;
A
#
# COMPACT_ATOMS: atom_id res chain seq x y z
N GLY A 1 -1.72 1.92 6.85
CA GLY A 1 -2.45 2.61 7.94
C GLY A 1 -1.54 3.03 9.08
N LYS A 2 -1.07 2.09 9.91
CA LYS A 2 -0.26 2.37 11.12
C LYS A 2 0.96 3.26 10.85
N ALA A 3 1.79 2.90 9.87
CA ALA A 3 2.99 3.65 9.50
C ALA A 3 2.67 5.10 9.06
N ALA A 4 1.60 5.29 8.28
CA ALA A 4 1.16 6.63 7.88
C ALA A 4 0.69 7.47 9.08
N GLY A 5 0.01 6.86 10.06
CA GLY A 5 -0.38 7.54 11.30
C GLY A 5 0.83 7.98 12.14
N LEU A 6 1.86 7.14 12.23
CA LEU A 6 3.13 7.49 12.89
C LEU A 6 3.82 8.63 12.15
N MET A 7 3.87 8.59 10.82
CA MET A 7 4.42 9.65 9.98
C MET A 7 3.69 10.99 10.21
N VAL A 8 2.36 10.99 10.24
CA VAL A 8 1.55 12.19 10.52
C VAL A 8 1.86 12.76 11.91
N THR A 9 1.98 11.89 12.91
CA THR A 9 2.30 12.31 14.28
C THR A 9 3.68 12.94 14.36
N GLU A 10 4.67 12.35 13.69
CA GLU A 10 6.03 12.87 13.63
C GLU A 10 6.12 14.21 12.89
N ILE A 11 5.45 14.35 11.73
CA ILE A 11 5.41 15.61 11.00
C ILE A 11 4.76 16.72 11.85
N ARG A 12 3.65 16.41 12.54
CA ARG A 12 2.99 17.36 13.46
C ARG A 12 3.89 17.74 14.63
N ARG A 13 4.66 16.78 15.16
CA ARG A 13 5.66 17.03 16.21
C ARG A 13 6.72 17.99 15.71
N GLN A 14 7.31 17.75 14.54
CA GLN A 14 8.33 18.62 13.95
C GLN A 14 7.81 20.05 13.74
N PHE A 15 6.59 20.23 13.19
CA PHE A 15 6.00 21.56 13.03
C PHE A 15 5.73 22.28 14.35
N ARG A 16 5.44 21.56 15.43
CA ARG A 16 5.18 22.14 16.76
C ARG A 16 6.47 22.47 17.52
N GLU A 17 7.48 21.61 17.42
CA GLU A 17 8.65 21.61 18.30
C GLU A 17 9.90 22.25 17.67
N ILE A 18 10.00 22.29 16.33
CA ILE A 18 11.14 22.89 15.62
C ILE A 18 10.81 24.36 15.30
N PRO A 19 11.38 25.35 16.01
CA PRO A 19 11.02 26.75 15.81
C PRO A 19 11.45 27.26 14.44
N GLY A 20 10.57 27.95 13.72
CA GLY A 20 10.88 28.46 12.39
C GLY A 20 10.64 27.48 11.24
N LEU A 21 10.24 26.23 11.53
CA LEU A 21 10.02 25.22 10.48
C LEU A 21 8.73 25.51 9.69
N LEU A 22 7.65 25.85 10.38
CA LEU A 22 6.36 26.15 9.75
C LEU A 22 6.42 27.46 8.95
N GLU A 23 7.16 28.45 9.44
CA GLU A 23 7.37 29.74 8.79
C GLU A 23 8.42 29.68 7.67
N GLY A 24 9.14 28.56 7.53
CA GLY A 24 10.16 28.39 6.50
C GLY A 24 11.39 29.29 6.70
N LYS A 25 11.80 29.54 7.95
CA LYS A 25 12.96 30.39 8.25
C LYS A 25 14.24 29.83 7.63
N ALA A 26 15.06 30.72 7.06
CA ALA A 26 16.32 30.35 6.45
C ALA A 26 17.23 29.60 7.44
N GLY A 27 17.74 28.44 7.02
CA GLY A 27 18.64 27.60 7.84
C GLY A 27 17.95 26.59 8.75
N VAL A 28 16.64 26.70 8.98
CA VAL A 28 15.86 25.69 9.71
C VAL A 28 15.52 24.53 8.77
N LYS A 29 15.81 23.30 9.18
CA LYS A 29 15.61 22.10 8.36
C LYS A 29 14.77 21.06 9.10
N PRO A 30 13.89 20.33 8.39
CA PRO A 30 13.15 19.23 8.97
C PRO A 30 14.06 18.04 9.30
N GLU A 31 13.65 17.21 10.25
CA GLU A 31 14.35 15.99 10.62
C GLU A 31 13.94 14.84 9.68
N VAL A 32 14.42 14.89 8.44
CA VAL A 32 14.07 13.91 7.39
C VAL A 32 14.46 12.49 7.79
N ALA A 33 15.59 12.33 8.49
CA ALA A 33 16.07 11.03 8.94
C ALA A 33 15.05 10.29 9.83
N LYS A 34 14.28 11.02 10.65
CA LYS A 34 13.25 10.42 11.50
C LYS A 34 12.07 9.89 10.71
N CYS A 35 11.63 10.62 9.69
CA CYS A 35 10.60 10.15 8.77
C CYS A 35 11.05 8.88 8.03
N VAL A 36 12.31 8.86 7.54
CA VAL A 36 12.89 7.70 6.87
C VAL A 36 13.00 6.50 7.80
N GLU A 37 13.42 6.70 9.05
CA GLU A 37 13.49 5.65 10.06
C GLU A 37 12.12 5.00 10.31
N ILE A 38 11.06 5.81 10.49
CA ILE A 38 9.70 5.33 10.71
C ILE A 38 9.21 4.44 9.54
N SER A 39 9.36 4.91 8.30
CA SER A 39 8.92 4.14 7.13
C SER A 39 9.72 2.85 6.96
N THR A 40 11.04 2.91 7.18
CA THR A 40 11.94 1.76 7.03
C THR A 40 11.62 0.66 8.04
N VAL A 41 11.52 1.02 9.32
CA VAL A 41 11.24 0.04 10.39
C VAL A 41 9.87 -0.58 10.21
N ALA A 42 8.85 0.24 9.89
CA ALA A 42 7.50 -0.27 9.68
C ALA A 42 7.42 -1.19 8.46
N ALA A 43 8.07 -0.84 7.34
CA ALA A 43 8.09 -1.68 6.15
C ALA A 43 8.74 -3.05 6.43
N LEU A 44 9.93 -3.06 7.05
CA LEU A 44 10.64 -4.29 7.38
C LEU A 44 9.87 -5.19 8.37
N ALA A 45 9.15 -4.59 9.31
CA ALA A 45 8.35 -5.36 10.27
C ALA A 45 7.10 -5.96 9.60
N GLU A 46 6.33 -5.15 8.87
CA GLU A 46 5.02 -5.53 8.34
C GLU A 46 5.13 -6.43 7.09
N MET A 47 6.24 -6.39 6.33
CA MET A 47 6.46 -7.26 5.16
C MET A 47 6.61 -8.75 5.51
N LYS A 48 7.00 -9.08 6.75
CA LYS A 48 7.24 -10.47 7.17
C LYS A 48 5.99 -11.32 7.07
N LEU A 49 4.86 -10.79 7.57
CA LEU A 49 3.64 -11.57 7.68
C LEU A 49 3.06 -11.97 6.32
N PRO A 50 2.86 -11.05 5.34
CA PRO A 50 2.42 -11.43 4.00
C PRO A 50 3.36 -12.42 3.32
N GLY A 51 4.69 -12.25 3.49
CA GLY A 51 5.68 -13.16 2.92
C GLY A 51 5.60 -14.57 3.51
N ILE A 52 5.44 -14.69 4.84
CA ILE A 52 5.28 -15.99 5.51
C ILE A 52 4.00 -16.68 5.04
N ILE A 53 2.88 -15.95 4.96
CA ILE A 53 1.59 -16.51 4.50
C ILE A 53 1.72 -17.06 3.08
N ALA A 54 2.39 -16.34 2.18
CA ALA A 54 2.59 -16.74 0.79
C ALA A 54 3.30 -18.10 0.64
N VAL A 55 4.21 -18.43 1.56
CA VAL A 55 4.98 -19.68 1.53
C VAL A 55 4.30 -20.77 2.36
N ALA A 56 3.84 -20.43 3.56
CA ALA A 56 3.27 -21.39 4.49
C ALA A 56 1.90 -21.91 4.04
N ALA A 57 1.04 -21.06 3.46
CA ALA A 57 -0.33 -21.46 3.12
C ALA A 57 -0.38 -22.62 2.09
N PRO A 58 0.35 -22.60 0.96
CA PRO A 58 0.39 -23.74 0.03
C PRO A 58 0.90 -25.03 0.68
N VAL A 59 1.94 -24.93 1.52
CA VAL A 59 2.52 -26.07 2.23
C VAL A 59 1.49 -26.69 3.18
N LEU A 60 0.89 -25.87 4.05
CA LEU A 60 -0.10 -26.35 5.02
C LEU A 60 -1.32 -26.94 4.32
N VAL A 61 -1.86 -26.28 3.29
CA VAL A 61 -3.03 -26.78 2.58
C VAL A 61 -2.72 -28.07 1.84
N GLY A 62 -1.58 -28.13 1.15
CA GLY A 62 -1.15 -29.33 0.43
C GLY A 62 -1.01 -30.55 1.35
N PHE A 63 -0.25 -30.44 2.44
CA PHE A 63 0.02 -31.60 3.31
C PHE A 63 -1.15 -31.98 4.23
N ILE A 64 -2.04 -31.05 4.58
CA ILE A 64 -3.17 -31.35 5.49
C ILE A 64 -4.41 -31.81 4.71
N PHE A 65 -4.69 -31.19 3.56
CA PHE A 65 -5.95 -31.40 2.82
C PHE A 65 -5.77 -32.03 1.44
N GLY A 66 -4.53 -32.18 0.97
CA GLY A 66 -4.21 -32.83 -0.30
C GLY A 66 -4.14 -31.89 -1.50
N PRO A 67 -3.74 -32.42 -2.66
CA PRO A 67 -3.46 -31.65 -3.87
C PRO A 67 -4.72 -31.02 -4.50
N GLU A 68 -5.89 -31.64 -4.41
CA GLU A 68 -7.15 -31.09 -4.93
C GLU A 68 -7.56 -29.83 -4.18
N ALA A 69 -7.45 -29.85 -2.85
CA ALA A 69 -7.74 -28.69 -1.99
C ALA A 69 -6.75 -27.55 -2.26
N LEU A 70 -5.47 -27.86 -2.45
CA LEU A 70 -4.45 -26.91 -2.85
C LEU A 70 -4.77 -26.26 -4.20
N GLY A 71 -5.19 -27.05 -5.19
CA GLY A 71 -5.66 -26.55 -6.48
C GLY A 71 -6.84 -25.59 -6.35
N GLY A 72 -7.83 -25.94 -5.51
CA GLY A 72 -8.98 -25.07 -5.20
C GLY A 72 -8.56 -23.75 -4.54
N MET A 73 -7.62 -23.79 -3.60
CA MET A 73 -7.08 -22.59 -2.95
C MET A 73 -6.40 -21.66 -3.97
N LEU A 74 -5.55 -22.20 -4.84
CA LEU A 74 -4.85 -21.41 -5.86
C LEU A 74 -5.82 -20.80 -6.88
N LEU A 75 -6.84 -21.57 -7.30
CA LEU A 75 -7.87 -21.07 -8.21
C LEU A 75 -8.64 -19.91 -7.57
N GLY A 76 -9.11 -20.08 -6.33
CA GLY A 76 -9.83 -19.05 -5.58
C GLY A 76 -8.96 -17.80 -5.35
N ALA A 77 -7.72 -17.98 -4.92
CA ALA A 77 -6.77 -16.89 -4.71
C ALA A 77 -6.50 -16.12 -6.01
N THR A 78 -6.40 -16.81 -7.14
CA THR A 78 -6.20 -16.18 -8.45
C THR A 78 -7.42 -15.36 -8.87
N LEU A 79 -8.61 -15.96 -8.84
CA LEU A 79 -9.84 -15.28 -9.29
C LEU A 79 -10.13 -14.03 -8.46
N VAL A 80 -10.10 -14.17 -7.12
CA VAL A 80 -10.37 -13.05 -6.21
C VAL A 80 -9.25 -12.02 -6.28
N GLY A 81 -8.00 -12.48 -6.25
CA GLY A 81 -6.86 -11.57 -6.18
C GLY A 81 -6.66 -10.76 -7.45
N VAL A 82 -6.93 -11.30 -8.65
CA VAL A 82 -6.87 -10.52 -9.90
C VAL A 82 -7.92 -9.42 -9.92
N VAL A 83 -9.17 -9.73 -9.54
CA VAL A 83 -10.25 -8.73 -9.51
C VAL A 83 -9.92 -7.62 -8.51
N LEU A 84 -9.46 -7.99 -7.31
CA LEU A 84 -9.06 -7.01 -6.29
C LEU A 84 -7.85 -6.18 -6.72
N ALA A 85 -6.83 -6.79 -7.33
CA ALA A 85 -5.63 -6.09 -7.79
C ALA A 85 -5.98 -5.02 -8.84
N LEU A 86 -6.83 -5.37 -9.82
CA LEU A 86 -7.30 -4.44 -10.84
C LEU A 86 -8.14 -3.32 -10.23
N PHE A 87 -9.07 -3.65 -9.33
CA PHE A 87 -9.88 -2.65 -8.64
C PHE A 87 -9.02 -1.67 -7.86
N MET A 88 -8.09 -2.16 -7.03
CA MET A 88 -7.23 -1.32 -6.19
C MET A 88 -6.32 -0.41 -7.02
N ALA A 89 -5.70 -0.95 -8.08
CA ALA A 89 -4.83 -0.18 -8.97
C ALA A 89 -5.60 0.92 -9.71
N ASN A 90 -6.76 0.58 -10.29
CA ASN A 90 -7.55 1.52 -11.07
C ASN A 90 -8.22 2.58 -10.19
N ALA A 91 -8.80 2.18 -9.05
CA ALA A 91 -9.42 3.13 -8.13
C ALA A 91 -8.40 4.13 -7.56
N GLY A 92 -7.24 3.64 -7.12
CA GLY A 92 -6.18 4.52 -6.63
C GLY A 92 -5.63 5.44 -7.72
N GLY A 93 -5.41 4.93 -8.94
CA GLY A 93 -4.99 5.76 -10.08
C GLY A 93 -6.03 6.80 -10.47
N ALA A 94 -7.32 6.46 -10.42
CA ALA A 94 -8.41 7.38 -10.68
C ALA A 94 -8.45 8.53 -9.64
N TRP A 95 -8.29 8.22 -8.35
CA TRP A 95 -8.24 9.26 -7.31
C TRP A 95 -7.02 10.18 -7.44
N ASP A 96 -5.82 9.66 -7.72
CA ASP A 96 -4.64 10.49 -7.96
C ASP A 96 -4.82 11.40 -9.19
N ASN A 97 -5.36 10.86 -10.28
CA ASN A 97 -5.62 11.63 -11.49
C ASN A 97 -6.71 12.68 -11.29
N ALA A 98 -7.77 12.38 -10.55
CA ALA A 98 -8.80 13.35 -10.20
C ALA A 98 -8.21 14.52 -9.39
N LYS A 99 -7.37 14.23 -8.39
CA LYS A 99 -6.63 15.26 -7.64
C LYS A 99 -5.76 16.09 -8.58
N LYS A 100 -4.93 15.45 -9.43
CA LYS A 100 -4.07 16.13 -10.41
C LYS A 100 -4.85 17.01 -11.38
N TYR A 101 -6.04 16.59 -11.79
CA TYR A 101 -6.91 17.35 -12.69
C TYR A 101 -7.36 18.69 -12.08
N ILE A 102 -7.72 18.69 -10.79
CA ILE A 102 -7.99 19.92 -10.02
C ILE A 102 -6.71 20.75 -9.84
N GLU A 103 -5.59 20.10 -9.52
CA GLU A 103 -4.30 20.78 -9.30
C GLU A 103 -3.74 21.49 -10.55
N GLN A 104 -4.16 21.04 -11.73
CA GLN A 104 -3.81 21.62 -13.03
C GLN A 104 -4.83 22.68 -13.49
N ASN A 105 -5.82 23.02 -12.66
CA ASN A 105 -6.91 23.96 -12.97
C ASN A 105 -7.70 23.57 -14.24
N LEU A 106 -7.87 22.27 -14.48
CA LEU A 106 -8.65 21.75 -15.61
C LEU A 106 -10.15 21.66 -15.31
N ILE A 107 -10.57 22.00 -14.09
CA ILE A 107 -11.97 22.16 -13.69
C ILE A 107 -12.22 23.63 -13.43
N GLU A 108 -13.17 24.21 -14.17
CA GLU A 108 -13.58 25.60 -13.96
C GLU A 108 -14.12 25.81 -12.55
N GLY A 109 -13.68 26.88 -11.89
CA GLY A 109 -14.12 27.24 -10.54
C GLY A 109 -13.41 26.50 -9.40
N GLU A 110 -12.60 25.48 -9.70
CA GLU A 110 -11.84 24.72 -8.70
C GLU A 110 -10.34 24.97 -8.82
N SER A 111 -9.65 24.96 -7.69
CA SER A 111 -8.20 25.20 -7.63
C SER A 111 -7.58 24.59 -6.38
N LYS A 112 -6.24 24.59 -6.30
CA LYS A 112 -5.52 24.10 -5.12
C LYS A 112 -5.99 24.82 -3.85
N GLY A 113 -6.35 24.05 -2.84
CA GLY A 113 -6.85 24.54 -1.55
C GLY A 113 -8.37 24.71 -1.47
N SER A 114 -9.10 24.53 -2.58
CA SER A 114 -10.57 24.47 -2.56
C SER A 114 -11.05 23.24 -1.79
N ASP A 115 -12.34 23.22 -1.43
CA ASP A 115 -12.92 22.09 -0.72
C ASP A 115 -12.97 20.83 -1.59
N ALA A 116 -13.20 20.97 -2.90
CA ALA A 116 -13.08 19.85 -3.84
C ALA A 116 -11.64 19.32 -3.92
N HIS A 117 -10.63 20.20 -3.94
CA HIS A 117 -9.22 19.78 -3.90
C HIS A 117 -8.90 19.00 -2.62
N LYS A 118 -9.32 19.49 -1.46
CA LYS A 118 -9.11 18.78 -0.18
C LYS A 118 -9.79 17.41 -0.19
N ALA A 119 -11.00 17.30 -0.71
CA ALA A 119 -11.70 16.02 -0.85
C ALA A 119 -10.96 15.05 -1.78
N ALA A 120 -10.44 15.54 -2.91
CA ALA A 120 -9.65 14.74 -3.83
C ALA A 120 -8.32 14.29 -3.22
N VAL A 121 -7.66 15.14 -2.41
CA VAL A 121 -6.47 14.75 -1.64
C VAL A 121 -6.80 13.62 -0.66
N VAL A 122 -7.94 13.68 0.04
CA VAL A 122 -8.38 12.58 0.91
C VAL A 122 -8.56 11.28 0.09
N GLY A 123 -9.24 11.35 -1.06
CA GLY A 123 -9.40 10.21 -1.96
C GLY A 123 -8.07 9.60 -2.41
N ASP A 124 -7.11 10.44 -2.80
CA ASP A 124 -5.77 9.99 -3.20
C ASP A 124 -5.02 9.30 -2.05
N THR A 125 -5.07 9.86 -0.83
CA THR A 125 -4.43 9.24 0.35
C THR A 125 -5.05 7.90 0.75
N VAL A 126 -6.32 7.67 0.44
CA VAL A 126 -6.98 6.35 0.56
C VAL A 126 -6.50 5.41 -0.56
N GLY A 127 -6.30 5.96 -1.77
CA GLY A 127 -5.83 5.23 -2.95
C GLY A 127 -4.35 4.84 -2.93
N ASP A 128 -3.48 5.58 -2.23
CA ASP A 128 -2.04 5.30 -2.12
C ASP A 128 -1.73 3.85 -1.68
N PRO A 129 -2.23 3.35 -0.53
CA PRO A 129 -1.97 1.97 -0.13
C PRO A 129 -2.61 0.93 -1.07
N PHE A 130 -3.62 1.32 -1.85
CA PHE A 130 -4.28 0.43 -2.82
C PHE A 130 -3.42 0.30 -4.07
N LYS A 131 -3.00 1.41 -4.69
CA LYS A 131 -2.27 1.40 -5.97
C LYS A 131 -0.77 1.09 -5.83
N ASP A 132 -0.14 1.45 -4.71
CA ASP A 132 1.32 1.37 -4.57
C ASP A 132 1.79 0.26 -3.62
N THR A 133 0.88 -0.37 -2.86
CA THR A 133 1.24 -1.44 -1.91
C THR A 133 0.42 -2.70 -2.13
N SER A 134 -0.88 -2.65 -1.86
CA SER A 134 -1.69 -3.87 -1.77
C SER A 134 -2.03 -4.44 -3.15
N GLY A 135 -2.49 -3.59 -4.08
CA GLY A 135 -2.89 -4.01 -5.42
C GLY A 135 -1.77 -4.71 -6.19
N PRO A 136 -0.59 -4.08 -6.37
CA PRO A 136 0.54 -4.72 -7.03
C PRO A 136 1.05 -5.97 -6.30
N ALA A 137 1.03 -5.99 -4.96
CA ALA A 137 1.53 -7.11 -4.17
C ALA A 137 0.69 -8.38 -4.33
N LEU A 138 -0.63 -8.27 -4.56
CA LEU A 138 -1.50 -9.43 -4.80
C LEU A 138 -1.03 -10.29 -5.98
N ASN A 139 -0.56 -9.65 -7.06
CA ASN A 139 -0.03 -10.36 -8.23
C ASN A 139 1.23 -11.19 -7.89
N ILE A 140 2.10 -10.63 -7.05
CA ILE A 140 3.32 -11.32 -6.59
C ILE A 140 2.94 -12.46 -5.64
N LEU A 141 2.01 -12.21 -4.72
CA LEU A 141 1.52 -13.19 -3.75
C LEU A 141 1.00 -14.46 -4.46
N ILE A 142 0.12 -14.29 -5.46
CA ILE A 142 -0.45 -15.41 -6.22
C ILE A 142 0.66 -16.20 -6.93
N LYS A 143 1.57 -15.51 -7.63
CA LYS A 143 2.68 -16.17 -8.34
C LYS A 143 3.58 -16.95 -7.39
N LEU A 144 3.92 -16.37 -6.24
CA LEU A 144 4.76 -17.02 -5.25
C LEU A 144 4.07 -18.26 -4.68
N MET A 145 2.79 -18.16 -4.30
CA MET A 145 2.00 -19.31 -3.83
C MET A 145 1.96 -20.44 -4.87
N SER A 146 1.75 -20.11 -6.15
CA SER A 146 1.72 -21.09 -7.23
C SER A 146 3.08 -21.77 -7.46
N ILE A 147 4.19 -21.03 -7.35
CA ILE A 147 5.54 -21.61 -7.46
C ILE A 147 5.81 -22.55 -6.27
N VAL A 148 5.48 -22.14 -5.04
CA VAL A 148 5.65 -22.99 -3.86
C VAL A 148 4.83 -24.26 -3.99
N ALA A 149 3.56 -24.14 -4.41
CA ALA A 149 2.68 -25.29 -4.66
C ALA A 149 3.27 -26.26 -5.71
N LEU A 150 3.81 -25.72 -6.80
CA LEU A 150 4.45 -26.52 -7.85
C LEU A 150 5.68 -27.27 -7.33
N LEU A 151 6.49 -26.64 -6.47
CA LEU A 151 7.69 -27.25 -5.89
C LEU A 151 7.36 -28.40 -4.94
N ILE A 152 6.26 -28.29 -4.17
CA ILE A 152 5.85 -29.34 -3.23
C ILE A 152 4.99 -30.42 -3.87
N ALA A 153 4.43 -30.20 -5.07
CA ALA A 153 3.51 -31.13 -5.72
C ALA A 153 4.02 -32.58 -5.84
N PRO A 154 5.30 -32.87 -6.12
CA PRO A 154 5.82 -34.25 -6.14
C PRO A 154 5.88 -34.93 -4.77
N LEU A 155 5.71 -34.17 -3.68
CA LEU A 155 5.77 -34.62 -2.29
C LEU A 155 4.38 -34.81 -1.65
N LEU A 156 3.32 -34.41 -2.37
CA LEU A 156 1.92 -34.54 -1.96
C LEU A 156 1.30 -35.81 -2.56
#